data_AF-A0A016VS09-F1
#
_entry.id   AF-A0A016VS09-F1
#
_cell.length_a   1.000
_cell.length_b   1.000
_cell.length_c   1.000
_cell.angle_alpha   90.00
_cell.angle_beta   90.00
_cell.angle_gamma   90.00
#
_symmetry.space_group_name_H-M   'P 1'
#
loop_
_entity.id
_entity.type
_entity.pdbx_description
1 polymer ?
#
loop_
_entity_poly.entity_id
_entity_poly.type
_entity_poly.pdbx_seq_one_letter_code
_entity_poly.pdbx_strand_id
1 'polypeptide(L)'
;MYENGEGEGRHFITVLHLFIDQLHYSCDGPSSASFLPSSASLPPTVCVFDGDVEIVPMDVSQIPSGTFSANALFAAGPTDISLRQVSLDPMPDYMYDKLAEECQMPDAQLDDSPRPGAFYAALINDRWERVQCVRASKIDKAAFCVYLIDVGAFHYVRSDVLRRLNAKTPFRKMLMFKCKVGS
;
A
#
# COMPACT_ATOMS: atom_id res chain seq x y z
N MET A 1 -20.88 32.38 40.41
CA MET A 1 -20.58 30.94 40.39
C MET A 1 -20.17 30.56 38.98
N TYR A 2 -18.95 30.04 38.87
CA TYR A 2 -18.28 29.25 37.83
C TYR A 2 -18.93 29.06 36.44
N GLU A 3 -18.22 29.59 35.43
CA GLU A 3 -17.54 28.89 34.32
C GLU A 3 -18.16 27.73 33.51
N ASN A 4 -18.03 27.93 32.19
CA ASN A 4 -17.52 27.04 31.13
C ASN A 4 -18.43 25.97 30.48
N GLY A 5 -18.43 26.00 29.14
CA GLY A 5 -18.69 24.83 28.31
C GLY A 5 -19.27 25.06 26.92
N GLU A 6 -18.81 26.04 26.13
CA GLU A 6 -19.15 26.06 24.69
C GLU A 6 -18.35 24.97 23.97
N GLY A 7 -19.04 23.87 23.71
CA GLY A 7 -18.53 22.69 23.04
C GLY A 7 -18.51 22.80 21.51
N GLU A 8 -17.47 22.20 20.95
CA GLU A 8 -17.40 21.57 19.63
C GLU A 8 -17.56 22.47 18.40
N GLY A 9 -16.41 23.00 17.97
CA GLY A 9 -16.16 23.42 16.60
C GLY A 9 -16.45 22.29 15.61
N ARG A 10 -17.59 22.39 14.94
CA ARG A 10 -17.91 21.66 13.72
C ARG A 10 -16.98 22.13 12.60
N HIS A 11 -15.84 21.47 12.43
CA HIS A 11 -15.01 21.66 11.23
C HIS A 11 -15.50 20.73 10.12
N PHE A 12 -16.48 21.22 9.35
CA PHE A 12 -16.71 20.76 7.98
C PHE A 12 -15.60 21.34 7.11
N ILE A 13 -14.76 20.49 6.52
CA ILE A 13 -13.86 20.93 5.44
C ILE A 13 -14.01 19.93 4.29
N THR A 14 -14.85 20.32 3.33
CA THR A 14 -14.92 19.80 1.98
C THR A 14 -14.11 20.74 1.10
N VAL A 15 -12.98 20.32 0.52
CA VAL A 15 -12.52 20.72 -0.84
C VAL A 15 -11.44 19.72 -1.30
N LEU A 16 -11.67 18.99 -2.39
CA LEU A 16 -10.60 18.36 -3.18
C LEU A 16 -10.67 18.95 -4.60
N HIS A 17 -9.72 19.80 -4.96
CA HIS A 17 -9.49 20.19 -6.35
C HIS A 17 -8.57 19.16 -7.00
N LEU A 18 -9.16 18.30 -7.84
CA LEU A 18 -8.43 17.42 -8.75
C LEU A 18 -8.01 18.22 -9.99
N PHE A 19 -6.71 18.44 -10.17
CA PHE A 19 -6.13 18.71 -11.48
C PHE A 19 -5.62 17.39 -12.04
N ILE A 20 -6.26 16.91 -13.10
CA ILE A 20 -5.78 15.77 -13.89
C ILE A 20 -4.88 16.37 -14.99
N ASP A 21 -3.58 16.47 -14.74
CA ASP A 21 -2.64 16.73 -15.82
C ASP A 21 -2.33 15.41 -16.53
N GLN A 22 -2.75 15.33 -17.79
CA GLN A 22 -2.37 14.26 -18.71
C GLN A 22 -0.87 14.37 -18.99
N LEU A 23 -0.08 13.46 -18.45
CA LEU A 23 1.33 13.33 -18.82
C LEU A 23 1.45 12.53 -20.13
N HIS A 24 1.60 13.27 -21.24
CA HIS A 24 2.21 12.79 -22.47
C HIS A 24 3.64 12.34 -22.19
N TYR A 25 3.95 11.08 -22.48
CA TYR A 25 5.30 10.54 -22.45
C TYR A 25 6.05 11.01 -23.72
N SER A 26 7.03 11.89 -23.58
CA SER A 26 8.04 12.15 -24.63
C SER A 26 9.34 11.46 -24.23
N CYS A 27 9.77 10.54 -25.10
CA CYS A 27 11.07 9.89 -25.03
C CYS A 27 12.15 10.87 -25.53
N ASP A 28 13.18 11.10 -24.72
CA ASP A 28 14.51 11.49 -25.22
C ASP A 28 15.57 11.04 -24.20
N GLY A 29 16.59 10.33 -24.66
CA GLY A 29 17.85 10.10 -23.92
C GLY A 29 19.01 10.76 -24.67
N PRO A 30 20.29 10.51 -24.32
CA PRO A 30 20.85 10.01 -23.06
C PRO A 30 21.99 10.92 -22.52
N SER A 31 22.48 10.68 -21.29
CA SER A 31 23.89 10.92 -20.95
C SER A 31 24.34 10.22 -19.67
N SER A 32 25.49 9.55 -19.80
CA SER A 32 26.20 8.73 -18.83
C SER A 32 26.95 9.56 -17.79
N ALA A 33 26.64 9.34 -16.51
CA ALA A 33 27.55 9.60 -15.40
C ALA A 33 27.37 8.49 -14.36
N SER A 34 28.39 7.65 -14.21
CA SER A 34 28.44 6.55 -13.25
C SER A 34 28.62 7.11 -11.84
N PHE A 35 27.53 7.30 -11.11
CA PHE A 35 27.56 7.43 -9.67
C PHE A 35 27.47 6.03 -9.07
N LEU A 36 28.58 5.55 -8.49
CA LEU A 36 28.55 4.40 -7.59
C LEU A 36 27.99 4.87 -6.24
N PRO A 37 26.81 4.44 -5.80
CA PRO A 37 26.41 4.68 -4.42
C PRO A 37 27.19 3.73 -3.52
N SER A 38 27.94 4.28 -2.56
CA SER A 38 28.52 3.50 -1.47
C SER A 38 27.42 2.69 -0.80
N SER A 39 27.52 1.36 -0.91
CA SER A 39 26.68 0.40 -0.20
C SER A 39 26.97 0.51 1.30
N ALA A 40 26.23 1.37 1.99
CA ALA A 40 26.07 1.25 3.42
C ALA A 40 25.21 0.00 3.64
N SER A 41 25.86 -1.14 3.93
CA SER A 41 25.14 -2.37 4.23
C SER A 41 24.35 -2.17 5.52
N LEU A 42 23.04 -2.02 5.39
CA LEU A 42 22.13 -2.17 6.51
C LEU A 42 22.36 -3.56 7.13
N PRO A 43 22.26 -3.72 8.47
CA PRO A 43 22.37 -5.02 9.10
C PRO A 43 21.41 -6.01 8.40
N PRO A 44 21.84 -7.26 8.14
CA PRO A 44 21.04 -8.21 7.37
C PRO A 44 19.68 -8.34 8.03
N THR A 45 18.65 -7.86 7.33
CA THR A 45 17.28 -7.97 7.81
C THR A 45 16.94 -9.45 7.78
N VAL A 46 16.86 -10.06 8.96
CA VAL A 46 16.53 -11.48 9.08
C VAL A 46 15.12 -11.67 8.54
N CYS A 47 15.02 -12.38 7.41
CA CYS A 47 13.74 -12.75 6.83
C CYS A 47 13.15 -13.88 7.68
N VAL A 48 11.97 -13.63 8.25
CA VAL A 48 11.24 -14.63 9.04
C VAL A 48 9.84 -14.71 8.48
N PHE A 49 9.49 -15.88 7.94
CA PHE A 49 8.17 -16.15 7.35
C PHE A 49 7.26 -16.95 8.27
N ASP A 50 7.72 -17.22 9.49
CA ASP A 50 6.93 -17.82 10.55
C ASP A 50 6.24 -16.73 11.38
N GLY A 51 4.93 -16.88 11.57
CA GLY A 51 4.10 -15.96 12.34
C GLY A 51 3.18 -15.08 11.48
N ASP A 52 2.27 -14.40 12.15
CA ASP A 52 1.34 -13.48 11.48
C ASP A 52 2.03 -12.13 11.20
N VAL A 53 1.83 -11.62 9.98
CA VAL A 53 2.31 -10.29 9.60
C VAL A 53 1.29 -9.26 10.06
N GLU A 54 1.78 -8.30 10.84
CA GLU A 54 1.00 -7.16 11.27
C GLU A 54 1.20 -5.99 10.29
N ILE A 55 0.12 -5.61 9.63
CA ILE A 55 0.05 -4.38 8.83
C ILE A 55 -0.85 -3.38 9.54
N VAL A 56 -0.34 -2.17 9.74
CA VAL A 56 -0.98 -1.11 10.51
C VAL A 56 -1.41 0.02 9.58
N PRO A 57 -2.69 0.45 9.59
CA PRO A 57 -3.12 1.65 8.88
C PRO A 57 -2.39 2.89 9.39
N MET A 58 -2.24 3.88 8.53
CA MET A 58 -1.84 5.21 8.99
C MET A 58 -2.86 5.75 9.98
N ASP A 59 -2.39 6.27 11.10
CA ASP A 59 -3.28 6.93 12.07
C ASP A 59 -3.80 8.24 11.47
N VAL A 60 -5.06 8.60 11.76
CA VAL A 60 -5.65 9.84 11.26
C VAL A 60 -4.87 11.07 11.71
N SER A 61 -4.24 11.03 12.89
CA SER A 61 -3.35 12.10 13.38
C SER A 61 -2.07 12.28 12.56
N GLN A 62 -1.69 11.29 11.75
CA GLN A 62 -0.55 11.37 10.85
C GLN A 62 -0.93 12.00 9.50
N ILE A 63 -2.23 12.17 9.23
CA ILE A 63 -2.73 12.85 8.04
C ILE A 63 -2.70 14.37 8.31
N PRO A 64 -2.17 15.19 7.39
CA PRO A 64 -2.18 16.64 7.56
C PRO A 64 -3.61 17.17 7.82
N SER A 65 -3.76 17.99 8.85
CA SER A 65 -5.05 18.61 9.21
C SER A 65 -5.45 19.78 8.32
N GLY A 66 -4.49 20.37 7.59
CA GLY A 66 -4.71 21.41 6.59
C GLY A 66 -4.80 20.86 5.16
N THR A 67 -4.90 21.74 4.18
CA THR A 67 -4.86 21.35 2.76
C THR A 67 -3.51 20.71 2.41
N PHE A 68 -3.55 19.59 1.69
CA PHE A 68 -2.36 18.91 1.21
C PHE A 68 -2.59 18.30 -0.18
N SER A 69 -1.51 18.08 -0.92
CA SER A 69 -1.56 17.41 -2.22
C SER A 69 -1.52 15.89 -2.05
N ALA A 70 -2.38 15.20 -2.80
CA ALA A 70 -2.46 13.74 -2.80
C ALA A 70 -2.68 13.22 -4.23
N ASN A 71 -2.11 12.05 -4.50
CA ASN A 71 -2.37 11.30 -5.72
C ASN A 71 -3.56 10.36 -5.50
N ALA A 72 -4.47 10.34 -6.46
CA ALA A 72 -5.53 9.36 -6.51
C ALA A 72 -4.99 8.04 -7.06
N LEU A 73 -4.97 7.02 -6.20
CA LEU A 73 -4.46 5.70 -6.54
C LEU A 73 -5.54 4.83 -7.18
N PHE A 74 -6.76 4.94 -6.66
CA PHE A 74 -7.92 4.18 -7.14
C PHE A 74 -9.22 4.90 -6.77
N ALA A 75 -10.25 4.78 -7.60
CA ALA A 75 -11.58 5.31 -7.31
C ALA A 75 -12.65 4.33 -7.79
N ALA A 76 -13.39 3.74 -6.85
CA ALA A 76 -14.56 2.91 -7.17
C ALA A 76 -15.85 3.75 -7.26
N GLY A 77 -15.85 4.95 -6.67
CA GLY A 77 -16.96 5.88 -6.68
C GLY A 77 -16.73 7.06 -5.74
N PRO A 78 -17.69 8.00 -5.64
CA PRO A 78 -17.55 9.22 -4.83
C PRO A 78 -17.42 8.95 -3.32
N THR A 79 -17.80 7.74 -2.88
CA THR A 79 -17.70 7.32 -1.47
C THR A 79 -16.52 6.40 -1.20
N ASP A 80 -15.73 6.06 -2.22
CA ASP A 80 -14.64 5.08 -2.13
C ASP A 80 -13.49 5.49 -3.05
N ILE A 81 -12.66 6.40 -2.55
CA ILE A 81 -11.48 6.91 -3.21
C ILE A 81 -10.27 6.58 -2.34
N SER A 82 -9.24 6.01 -2.96
CA SER A 82 -7.95 5.73 -2.33
C SER A 82 -6.94 6.77 -2.72
N LEU A 83 -6.36 7.41 -1.71
CA LEU A 83 -5.40 8.49 -1.87
C LEU A 83 -4.09 8.14 -1.18
N ARG A 84 -3.01 8.75 -1.66
CA ARG A 84 -1.71 8.80 -0.97
C ARG A 84 -1.17 10.22 -1.06
N GLN A 85 -0.62 10.73 0.04
CA GLN A 85 0.01 12.04 0.05
C GLN A 85 1.18 12.07 -0.94
N VAL A 86 1.34 13.16 -1.69
CA VAL A 86 2.42 13.28 -2.70
C VAL A 86 3.80 13.12 -2.09
N SER A 87 4.03 13.56 -0.85
CA SER A 87 5.32 13.37 -0.15
C SER A 87 5.62 11.91 0.23
N LEU A 88 4.66 11.01 0.04
CA LEU A 88 4.77 9.58 0.29
C LEU A 88 4.62 8.77 -1.01
N ASP A 89 4.55 9.43 -2.16
CA ASP A 89 4.32 8.81 -3.47
C ASP A 89 5.43 9.20 -4.50
N PRO A 90 6.02 8.23 -5.25
CA PRO A 90 5.80 6.80 -5.14
C PRO A 90 6.21 6.26 -3.77
N MET A 91 5.64 5.13 -3.39
CA MET A 91 6.20 4.36 -2.28
C MET A 91 7.69 4.12 -2.58
N PRO A 92 8.60 4.30 -1.61
CA PRO A 92 10.03 4.22 -1.88
C PRO A 92 10.42 2.91 -2.57
N ASP A 93 11.17 3.00 -3.68
CA ASP A 93 11.51 1.85 -4.53
C ASP A 93 12.16 0.69 -3.74
N TYR A 94 12.99 1.02 -2.75
CA TYR A 94 13.65 0.03 -1.90
C TYR A 94 12.65 -0.87 -1.15
N MET A 95 11.42 -0.43 -0.90
CA MET A 95 10.38 -1.26 -0.30
C MET A 95 9.90 -2.34 -1.27
N TYR A 96 9.69 -1.98 -2.53
CA TYR A 96 9.24 -2.90 -3.58
C TYR A 96 10.37 -3.84 -4.01
N ASP A 97 11.59 -3.32 -4.12
CA ASP A 97 12.78 -4.15 -4.39
C ASP A 97 12.97 -5.19 -3.29
N LYS A 98 12.83 -4.77 -2.02
CA LYS A 98 12.97 -5.70 -0.89
C LYS A 98 11.86 -6.73 -0.87
N LEU A 99 10.62 -6.32 -1.13
CA LEU A 99 9.48 -7.23 -1.27
C LEU A 99 9.72 -8.25 -2.38
N ALA A 100 10.21 -7.79 -3.54
CA ALA A 100 10.51 -8.65 -4.67
C ALA A 100 11.61 -9.67 -4.35
N GLU A 101 12.70 -9.23 -3.70
CA GLU A 101 13.78 -10.10 -3.22
C GLU A 101 13.26 -11.18 -2.28
N GLU A 102 12.50 -10.79 -1.24
CA GLU A 102 11.95 -11.70 -0.23
C GLU A 102 10.98 -12.72 -0.85
N CYS A 103 10.17 -12.32 -1.82
CA CYS A 103 9.19 -13.19 -2.48
C CYS A 103 9.82 -14.28 -3.37
N GLN A 104 11.09 -14.12 -3.75
CA GLN A 104 11.85 -15.16 -4.47
C GLN A 104 12.42 -16.24 -3.54
N MET A 105 12.40 -16.02 -2.22
CA MET A 105 12.92 -17.00 -1.27
C MET A 105 12.02 -18.25 -1.24
N PRO A 106 12.59 -19.48 -1.19
CA PRO A 106 11.79 -20.70 -1.08
C PRO A 106 10.85 -20.67 0.14
N ASP A 107 11.34 -20.16 1.27
CA ASP A 107 10.57 -20.03 2.51
C ASP A 107 9.42 -19.02 2.42
N ALA A 108 9.39 -18.16 1.40
CA ALA A 108 8.25 -17.28 1.16
C ALA A 108 7.08 -18.00 0.48
N GLN A 109 7.26 -19.22 -0.03
CA GLN A 109 6.16 -19.99 -0.62
C GLN A 109 5.09 -20.32 0.43
N LEU A 110 3.85 -20.46 -0.05
CA LEU A 110 2.72 -20.87 0.77
C LEU A 110 2.63 -22.39 0.79
N ASP A 111 2.70 -22.96 1.98
CA ASP A 111 2.44 -24.38 2.22
C ASP A 111 0.94 -24.66 2.41
N ASP A 112 0.23 -23.68 2.97
CA ASP A 112 -1.20 -23.74 3.29
C ASP A 112 -2.04 -22.81 2.42
N SER A 113 -3.35 -23.09 2.38
CA SER A 113 -4.31 -22.19 1.72
C SER A 113 -4.33 -20.80 2.38
N PRO A 114 -4.37 -19.71 1.59
CA PRO A 114 -4.53 -18.35 2.10
C PRO A 114 -5.72 -18.21 3.05
N ARG A 115 -5.51 -17.55 4.19
CA ARG A 115 -6.54 -17.31 5.22
C ARG A 115 -7.20 -15.94 5.00
N PRO A 116 -8.54 -15.84 5.02
CA PRO A 116 -9.22 -14.54 5.06
C PRO A 116 -8.72 -13.68 6.22
N GLY A 117 -8.49 -12.39 5.96
CA GLY A 117 -7.95 -11.41 6.90
C GLY A 117 -6.43 -11.35 6.97
N ALA A 118 -5.71 -12.41 6.55
CA ALA A 118 -4.25 -12.44 6.60
C ALA A 118 -3.60 -11.68 5.44
N PHE A 119 -2.36 -11.25 5.65
CA PHE A 119 -1.58 -10.45 4.70
C PHE A 119 -0.55 -11.32 3.96
N TYR A 120 -0.37 -11.02 2.68
CA TYR A 120 0.49 -11.74 1.75
C TYR A 120 1.13 -10.76 0.76
N ALA A 121 2.10 -11.24 -0.01
CA ALA A 121 2.48 -10.62 -1.27
C ALA A 121 1.81 -11.34 -2.43
N ALA A 122 1.45 -10.62 -3.48
CA ALA A 122 0.90 -11.17 -4.71
C ALA A 122 1.66 -10.65 -5.92
N LEU A 123 2.00 -11.51 -6.87
CA LEU A 123 2.51 -11.10 -8.17
C LEU A 123 1.35 -10.71 -9.08
N ILE A 124 1.21 -9.42 -9.37
CA ILE A 124 0.13 -8.84 -10.17
C ILE A 124 0.76 -7.93 -11.23
N ASN A 125 0.48 -8.20 -12.51
CA ASN A 125 1.05 -7.45 -13.64
C ASN A 125 2.58 -7.30 -13.54
N ASP A 126 3.27 -8.42 -13.28
CA ASP A 126 4.73 -8.49 -13.11
C ASP A 126 5.32 -7.65 -11.97
N ARG A 127 4.49 -7.21 -11.01
CA ARG A 127 4.93 -6.51 -9.80
C ARG A 127 4.43 -7.20 -8.54
N TRP A 128 5.28 -7.21 -7.53
CA TRP A 128 4.90 -7.70 -6.20
C TRP A 128 4.16 -6.62 -5.45
N GLU A 129 2.94 -6.93 -5.04
CA GLU A 129 2.06 -6.04 -4.28
C GLU A 129 1.78 -6.64 -2.91
N ARG A 130 1.73 -5.80 -1.88
CA ARG A 130 1.22 -6.22 -0.57
C ARG A 130 -0.30 -6.31 -0.64
N VAL A 131 -0.85 -7.41 -0.15
CA VAL A 131 -2.29 -7.67 -0.23
C VAL A 131 -2.83 -8.24 1.08
N GLN A 132 -4.12 -8.01 1.32
CA GLN A 132 -4.90 -8.74 2.32
C GLN A 132 -5.80 -9.75 1.61
N CYS A 133 -5.78 -11.01 2.04
CA CYS A 133 -6.75 -12.00 1.57
C CYS A 133 -8.14 -11.65 2.12
N VAL A 134 -9.11 -11.44 1.24
CA VAL A 134 -10.48 -11.10 1.64
C VAL A 134 -11.32 -12.35 1.76
N ARG A 135 -11.29 -13.21 0.73
CA ARG A 135 -12.06 -14.46 0.66
C ARG A 135 -11.59 -15.35 -0.48
N ALA A 136 -11.84 -16.65 -0.38
CA ALA A 136 -11.75 -17.56 -1.52
C ALA A 136 -12.78 -17.19 -2.61
N SER A 137 -12.42 -17.48 -3.86
CA SER A 137 -13.34 -17.39 -4.99
C SER A 137 -14.40 -18.49 -4.89
N LYS A 138 -15.61 -18.18 -5.37
CA LYS A 138 -16.71 -19.15 -5.46
C LYS A 138 -16.66 -19.98 -6.76
N ILE A 139 -15.79 -19.58 -7.71
CA ILE A 139 -15.74 -20.14 -9.07
C ILE A 139 -14.47 -20.98 -9.23
N ASP A 140 -13.30 -20.40 -8.99
CA ASP A 140 -12.01 -21.10 -9.03
C ASP A 140 -11.53 -21.35 -7.59
N LYS A 141 -11.46 -22.61 -7.18
CA LYS A 141 -11.06 -23.00 -5.82
C LYS A 141 -9.60 -22.66 -5.49
N ALA A 142 -8.77 -22.42 -6.50
CA ALA A 142 -7.39 -21.98 -6.33
C ALA A 142 -7.25 -20.45 -6.35
N ALA A 143 -8.34 -19.70 -6.57
CA ALA A 143 -8.32 -18.24 -6.64
C ALA A 143 -8.90 -17.59 -5.39
N PHE A 144 -8.37 -16.41 -5.06
CA PHE A 144 -8.71 -15.63 -3.87
C PHE A 144 -8.95 -14.19 -4.28
N CYS A 145 -10.00 -13.59 -3.73
CA CYS A 145 -10.19 -12.14 -3.75
C CYS A 145 -9.22 -11.54 -2.74
N VAL A 146 -8.35 -10.65 -3.22
CA VAL A 146 -7.36 -9.95 -2.41
C VAL A 146 -7.55 -8.44 -2.56
N TYR A 147 -7.22 -7.71 -1.50
CA TYR A 147 -7.25 -6.26 -1.46
C TYR A 147 -5.82 -5.73 -1.48
N LEU A 148 -5.45 -4.94 -2.50
CA LEU A 148 -4.13 -4.32 -2.62
C LEU A 148 -4.04 -3.19 -1.60
N ILE A 149 -3.35 -3.44 -0.50
CA ILE A 149 -3.43 -2.56 0.69
C ILE A 149 -2.80 -1.19 0.47
N ASP A 150 -1.90 -1.08 -0.50
CA ASP A 150 -1.22 0.15 -0.87
C ASP A 150 -1.88 0.93 -2.00
N VAL A 151 -2.88 0.34 -2.66
CA VAL A 151 -3.58 0.93 -3.83
C VAL A 151 -5.05 1.15 -3.52
N GLY A 152 -5.66 0.22 -2.79
CA GLY A 152 -7.07 0.23 -2.40
C GLY A 152 -8.03 -0.40 -3.41
N ALA A 153 -7.52 -1.28 -4.27
CA ALA A 153 -8.27 -2.03 -5.26
C ALA A 153 -8.42 -3.52 -4.90
N PHE A 154 -9.48 -4.17 -5.40
CA PHE A 154 -9.66 -5.61 -5.28
C PHE A 154 -9.20 -6.33 -6.54
N HIS A 155 -8.52 -7.45 -6.39
CA HIS A 155 -8.12 -8.33 -7.48
C HIS A 155 -8.42 -9.80 -7.14
N TYR A 156 -8.62 -10.62 -8.17
CA TYR A 156 -8.59 -12.07 -8.01
C TYR A 156 -7.22 -12.58 -8.43
N VAL A 157 -6.57 -13.32 -7.54
CA VAL A 157 -5.27 -13.96 -7.79
C VAL A 157 -5.32 -15.43 -7.41
N ARG A 158 -4.54 -16.26 -8.08
CA ARG A 158 -4.38 -17.67 -7.73
C ARG A 158 -3.40 -17.84 -6.57
N SER A 159 -3.50 -18.95 -5.84
CA SER A 159 -2.64 -19.20 -4.68
C SER A 159 -1.16 -19.38 -5.04
N ASP A 160 -0.86 -19.81 -6.27
CA ASP A 160 0.51 -20.02 -6.78
C ASP A 160 1.31 -18.72 -6.95
N VAL A 161 0.64 -17.59 -7.14
CA VAL A 161 1.25 -16.25 -7.22
C VAL A 161 1.29 -15.51 -5.89
N LEU A 162 0.86 -16.15 -4.79
CA LEU A 162 0.93 -15.59 -3.45
C LEU A 162 2.21 -16.04 -2.72
N ARG A 163 2.73 -15.15 -1.87
CA ARG A 163 3.88 -15.41 -0.99
C ARG A 163 3.61 -14.91 0.42
N ARG A 164 4.25 -15.54 1.40
CA ARG A 164 4.33 -15.05 2.78
C ARG A 164 5.08 -13.72 2.80
N LEU A 165 4.59 -12.79 3.59
CA LEU A 165 5.33 -11.58 3.92
C LEU A 165 6.32 -11.87 5.04
N ASN A 166 7.46 -11.18 5.03
CA ASN A 166 8.41 -11.21 6.12
C ASN A 166 7.77 -10.60 7.38
N ALA A 167 7.56 -11.40 8.43
CA ALA A 167 6.96 -10.96 9.69
C ALA A 167 7.82 -9.91 10.42
N LYS A 168 9.12 -9.85 10.13
CA LYS A 168 10.06 -8.85 10.66
C LYS A 168 10.28 -7.67 9.72
N THR A 169 9.50 -7.54 8.67
CA THR A 169 9.61 -6.39 7.77
C THR A 169 9.43 -5.07 8.54
N PRO A 170 10.28 -4.05 8.30
CA PRO A 170 10.03 -2.70 8.80
C PRO A 170 8.84 -2.05 8.07
N PHE A 171 8.40 -2.61 6.94
CA PHE A 171 7.32 -2.09 6.10
C PHE A 171 5.96 -2.54 6.58
N ARG A 172 5.60 -2.17 7.81
CA ARG A 172 4.30 -2.53 8.40
C ARG A 172 3.21 -1.50 8.17
N LYS A 173 3.56 -0.27 7.79
CA LYS A 173 2.57 0.80 7.64
C LYS A 173 1.92 0.78 6.25
N MET A 174 0.60 0.97 6.20
CA MET A 174 -0.12 1.33 4.97
C MET A 174 -0.06 2.84 4.77
N LEU A 175 0.41 3.29 3.62
CA LEU A 175 0.54 4.71 3.31
C LEU A 175 -0.66 5.27 2.49
N MET A 176 -1.58 4.38 2.10
CA MET A 176 -2.84 4.73 1.47
C MET A 176 -3.92 4.96 2.52
N PHE A 177 -4.77 5.97 2.29
CA PHE A 177 -5.96 6.21 3.08
C PHE A 177 -7.20 6.29 2.18
N LYS A 178 -8.33 5.87 2.74
CA LYS A 178 -9.64 5.91 2.08
C LYS A 178 -10.34 7.23 2.39
N CYS A 179 -10.95 7.83 1.38
CA CYS A 179 -11.75 9.03 1.52
C CYS A 179 -13.04 8.96 0.71
N LYS A 180 -13.92 9.92 0.98
CA LYS A 180 -15.13 10.21 0.24
C LYS A 180 -15.16 11.69 -0.11
N VAL A 181 -15.86 12.05 -1.18
CA VAL A 181 -16.13 13.44 -1.51
C VAL A 181 -16.98 14.05 -0.39
N GLY A 182 -16.54 15.19 0.13
CA GLY A 182 -17.30 15.93 1.13
C GLY A 182 -18.58 16.51 0.52
N SER A 183 -19.66 16.41 1.27
CA SER A 183 -20.98 16.96 0.95
C SER A 183 -21.19 18.32 1.61
#